data_AF-A0A268TUV5-F1
#
_entry.id   AF-A0A268TUV5-F1
#
_cell.length_a   1.000
_cell.length_b   1.000
_cell.length_c   1.000
_cell.angle_alpha   90.00
_cell.angle_beta   90.00
_cell.angle_gamma   90.00
#
_symmetry.space_group_name_H-M   'P 1'
#
loop_
_entity.id
_entity.type
_entity.pdbx_description
1 polymer ?
#
loop_
_entity_poly.entity_id
_entity_poly.type
_entity_poly.pdbx_seq_one_letter_code
_entity_poly.pdbx_strand_id
1 'polypeptide(L)'
;MKKLICCLLSLQSLLLGQWQMFSDKTDTYIYNTDTGEIYIRYRSNKKNYEDVFVKMPKGVIPQDSKHITSPTTPKQNDTALEAIKKANEMLNHSIEGGM
;
A
#
# COMPACT_ATOMS: atom_id res chain seq x y z
N MET A 1 -13.77 36.96 11.25
CA MET A 1 -12.49 36.84 10.51
C MET A 1 -11.66 35.64 10.97
N LYS A 2 -11.35 35.46 12.27
CA LYS A 2 -10.55 34.31 12.78
C LYS A 2 -11.12 32.92 12.44
N LYS A 3 -12.45 32.76 12.41
CA LYS A 3 -13.12 31.50 12.06
C LYS A 3 -12.92 31.09 10.59
N LEU A 4 -12.80 32.06 9.67
CA LEU A 4 -12.53 31.80 8.25
C LEU A 4 -11.08 31.36 7.99
N ILE A 5 -10.14 31.94 8.75
CA ILE A 5 -8.71 31.58 8.68
C ILE A 5 -8.49 30.12 9.11
N CYS A 6 -9.20 29.66 10.15
CA CYS A 6 -9.08 28.28 10.64
C CYS A 6 -9.56 27.25 9.60
N CYS A 7 -10.69 27.52 8.93
CA CYS A 7 -11.19 26.64 7.86
C CYS A 7 -10.28 26.59 6.64
N LEU A 8 -9.60 27.70 6.32
CA LEU A 8 -8.66 27.76 5.20
C LEU A 8 -7.40 26.91 5.47
N LEU A 9 -6.91 26.92 6.71
CA LEU A 9 -5.75 26.12 7.15
C LEU A 9 -6.05 24.62 7.17
N SER A 10 -7.28 24.21 7.55
CA SER A 10 -7.67 22.79 7.55
C SER A 10 -7.86 22.19 6.17
N LEU A 11 -8.14 22.99 5.14
CA LEU A 11 -8.27 22.50 3.77
C LEU A 11 -6.92 22.24 3.09
N GLN A 12 -5.86 22.92 3.54
CA GLN A 12 -4.51 22.79 2.99
C GLN A 12 -3.82 21.48 3.39
N SER A 13 -4.23 20.84 4.49
CA SER A 13 -3.64 19.56 4.92
C SER A 13 -3.94 18.41 3.95
N LEU A 14 -5.02 18.51 3.16
CA LEU A 14 -5.38 17.51 2.14
C LEU A 14 -4.52 17.61 0.88
N LEU A 15 -3.83 18.73 0.66
CA LEU A 15 -2.95 18.95 -0.49
C LEU A 15 -1.50 18.56 -0.23
N LEU A 16 -1.17 18.18 1.01
CA LEU A 16 0.13 17.66 1.35
C LEU A 16 0.09 16.14 1.21
N GLY A 17 0.89 15.63 0.26
CA GLY A 17 1.04 14.19 0.08
C GLY A 17 1.38 13.51 1.39
N GLN A 18 0.64 12.45 1.67
CA GLN A 18 0.78 11.74 2.93
C GLN A 18 2.07 10.92 2.86
N TRP A 19 3.08 11.36 3.60
CA TRP A 19 4.29 10.58 3.79
C TRP A 19 4.04 9.51 4.85
N GLN A 20 4.16 8.25 4.47
CA GLN A 20 3.92 7.11 5.35
C GLN A 20 5.23 6.37 5.62
N MET A 21 5.56 6.23 6.91
CA MET A 21 6.71 5.44 7.35
C MET A 21 6.28 4.02 7.74
N PHE A 22 7.03 3.01 7.31
CA PHE A 22 6.81 1.61 7.70
C PHE A 22 8.14 0.85 7.82
N SER A 23 8.12 -0.34 8.42
CA SER A 23 9.29 -1.20 8.59
C SER A 23 8.92 -2.66 8.41
N ASP A 24 9.81 -3.43 7.77
CA ASP A 24 9.69 -4.87 7.54
C ASP A 24 10.51 -5.71 8.54
N LYS A 25 10.78 -5.15 9.73
CA LYS A 25 11.72 -5.64 10.78
C LYS A 25 13.20 -5.44 10.45
N THR A 26 13.60 -5.45 9.19
CA THR A 26 15.00 -5.29 8.79
C THR A 26 15.31 -3.83 8.50
N ASP A 27 14.48 -3.22 7.65
CA ASP A 27 14.67 -1.88 7.10
C ASP A 27 13.50 -0.96 7.48
N THR A 28 13.71 0.35 7.27
CA THR A 28 12.70 1.37 7.48
C THR A 28 12.54 2.16 6.19
N TYR A 29 11.29 2.39 5.81
CA TYR A 29 10.91 3.00 4.55
C TYR A 29 10.07 4.24 4.78
N ILE A 30 10.21 5.21 3.89
CA ILE A 30 9.33 6.37 3.77
C ILE A 30 8.72 6.32 2.37
N TYR A 31 7.40 6.26 2.30
CA TYR A 31 6.62 6.19 1.07
C TYR A 31 5.79 7.45 0.88
N ASN A 32 5.80 8.01 -0.32
CA ASN A 32 4.90 9.09 -0.72
C ASN A 32 3.65 8.51 -1.39
N THR A 33 2.48 8.74 -0.80
CA THR A 33 1.21 8.20 -1.33
C THR A 33 0.80 8.75 -2.68
N ASP A 34 1.31 9.92 -3.05
CA ASP A 34 0.88 10.64 -4.26
C ASP A 34 1.81 10.32 -5.43
N THR A 35 3.12 10.31 -5.19
CA THR A 35 4.14 10.11 -6.23
C THR A 35 4.61 8.66 -6.37
N GLY A 36 4.28 7.81 -5.38
CA GLY A 36 4.75 6.44 -5.29
C GLY A 36 6.25 6.31 -4.95
N GLU A 37 6.91 7.41 -4.56
CA GLU A 37 8.33 7.41 -4.24
C GLU A 37 8.61 6.69 -2.92
N ILE A 38 9.65 5.87 -2.91
CA ILE A 38 10.10 5.12 -1.73
C ILE A 38 11.52 5.53 -1.41
N TYR A 39 11.78 5.78 -0.13
CA TYR A 39 13.11 5.99 0.41
C TYR A 39 13.40 4.95 1.48
N ILE A 40 14.61 4.39 1.47
CA ILE A 40 15.07 3.40 2.46
C ILE A 40 16.09 4.04 3.40
N ARG A 41 15.98 3.72 4.70
CA ARG A 41 16.94 4.15 5.71
C ARG A 41 18.29 3.46 5.50
N TYR A 42 19.33 4.25 5.27
CA TYR A 42 20.71 3.80 5.29
C TYR A 42 21.31 4.03 6.69
N ARG A 43 21.66 2.93 7.38
CA ARG A 43 22.24 2.97 8.72
C ARG A 43 23.73 3.26 8.64
N SER A 44 24.16 4.38 9.22
CA SER A 44 25.58 4.77 9.24
C SER A 44 26.38 4.20 10.41
N ASN A 45 25.79 3.30 11.21
CA ASN A 45 26.30 2.77 12.48
C ASN A 45 26.60 3.85 13.55
N LYS A 46 26.06 5.04 13.39
CA LYS A 46 26.14 6.15 14.35
C LYS A 46 24.81 6.32 15.09
N LYS A 47 24.52 7.54 15.55
CA LYS A 47 23.25 7.85 16.22
C LYS A 47 22.10 7.80 15.21
N ASN A 48 20.92 7.41 15.68
CA ASN A 48 19.74 7.20 14.85
C ASN A 48 19.31 8.43 14.01
N TYR A 49 19.57 9.64 14.48
CA TYR A 49 19.26 10.89 13.76
C TYR A 49 20.30 11.26 12.69
N GLU A 50 21.41 10.52 12.60
CA GLU A 50 22.45 10.70 11.57
C GLU A 50 22.24 9.77 10.37
N ASP A 51 21.25 8.87 10.46
CA ASP A 51 20.88 8.03 9.33
C ASP A 51 20.18 8.84 8.24
N VAL A 52 20.42 8.43 7.00
CA VAL A 52 19.89 9.12 5.83
C VAL A 52 18.89 8.23 5.10
N PHE A 53 17.91 8.85 4.45
CA PHE A 53 16.93 8.14 3.62
C PHE A 53 17.34 8.28 2.15
N VAL A 54 17.61 7.16 1.50
CA VAL A 54 18.06 7.10 0.10
C VAL A 54 16.89 6.71 -0.78
N LYS A 55 16.65 7.47 -1.85
CA LYS A 55 15.57 7.21 -2.80
C LYS A 55 15.81 5.88 -3.53
N MET A 56 14.82 4.99 -3.49
CA MET A 56 14.85 3.77 -4.28
C MET A 56 14.64 4.10 -5.78
N PRO A 57 15.40 3.45 -6.68
CA PRO A 57 15.16 3.58 -8.11
C PRO A 57 13.76 3.09 -8.44
N LYS A 58 13.04 3.85 -9.28
CA LYS A 58 11.72 3.43 -9.77
C LYS A 58 11.91 2.19 -10.64
N GLY A 59 11.36 1.06 -10.22
CA GLY A 59 11.29 -0.15 -11.03
C GLY A 59 10.34 0.02 -12.21
N VAL A 60 10.05 -1.07 -12.91
CA VAL A 60 9.04 -1.07 -13.97
C VAL A 60 7.66 -0.92 -13.33
N ILE A 61 6.98 0.18 -13.64
CA ILE A 61 5.58 0.39 -13.26
C ILE A 61 4.74 -0.43 -14.26
N PRO A 62 3.96 -1.44 -13.82
CA PRO A 62 3.09 -2.18 -14.71
C PRO A 62 2.08 -1.21 -15.34
N GLN A 63 2.05 -1.13 -16.67
CA GLN A 63 1.16 -0.23 -17.42
C GLN A 63 -0.33 -0.58 -17.21
N ASP A 64 -0.63 -1.79 -16.73
CA ASP A 64 -1.98 -2.29 -16.51
C ASP A 64 -2.51 -2.13 -15.08
N SER A 65 -1.75 -1.51 -14.17
CA SER A 65 -2.26 -1.20 -12.83
C SER A 65 -3.18 0.02 -12.88
N LYS A 66 -4.39 -0.15 -13.43
CA LYS A 66 -5.51 0.74 -13.17
C LYS A 66 -5.68 0.81 -11.66
N HIS A 67 -5.30 1.95 -11.08
CA HIS A 67 -5.76 2.46 -9.79
C HIS A 67 -5.87 1.37 -8.70
N ILE A 68 -4.79 1.16 -7.93
CA ILE A 68 -4.91 0.50 -6.62
C ILE A 68 -5.74 1.43 -5.73
N THR A 69 -7.05 1.38 -5.94
CA THR A 69 -8.05 1.99 -5.08
C THR A 69 -8.12 1.09 -3.85
N SER A 70 -8.06 1.73 -2.69
CA SER A 70 -8.61 1.32 -1.40
C SER A 70 -9.75 0.27 -1.48
N PRO A 71 -9.96 -0.54 -0.43
CA PRO A 71 -10.50 -1.90 -0.51
C PRO A 71 -11.79 -1.95 -1.32
N THR A 72 -11.72 -2.69 -2.42
CA THR A 72 -12.85 -3.04 -3.27
C THR A 72 -13.93 -3.68 -2.41
N THR A 73 -15.04 -2.96 -2.20
CA THR A 73 -16.33 -3.61 -1.95
C THR A 73 -16.53 -4.66 -3.03
N PRO A 74 -16.83 -5.92 -2.69
CA PRO A 74 -16.84 -6.98 -3.67
C PRO A 74 -17.94 -6.69 -4.70
N LYS A 75 -17.52 -6.31 -5.90
CA LYS A 75 -18.40 -6.32 -7.06
C LYS A 75 -18.64 -7.80 -7.35
N GLN A 76 -19.80 -8.26 -6.89
CA GLN A 76 -20.26 -9.64 -6.99
C GLN A 76 -20.40 -9.99 -8.48
N ASN A 77 -19.31 -10.47 -9.07
CA ASN A 77 -19.32 -11.07 -10.39
C ASN A 77 -19.61 -12.56 -10.15
N ASP A 78 -20.81 -13.01 -10.53
CA ASP A 78 -21.27 -14.38 -10.32
C ASP A 78 -20.28 -15.43 -10.88
N THR A 79 -19.57 -15.09 -11.97
CA THR A 79 -18.52 -15.93 -12.55
C THR A 79 -17.33 -16.16 -11.60
N ALA A 80 -16.96 -15.16 -10.79
CA ALA A 80 -15.88 -15.29 -9.81
C ALA A 80 -16.31 -16.16 -8.62
N LEU A 81 -17.58 -16.06 -8.22
CA LEU A 81 -18.13 -16.88 -7.14
C LEU A 81 -18.20 -18.35 -7.55
N GLU A 82 -18.63 -18.65 -8.78
CA GLU A 82 -18.65 -20.00 -9.33
C GLU A 82 -17.24 -20.60 -9.44
N ALA A 83 -16.25 -19.81 -9.88
CA ALA A 83 -14.87 -20.26 -9.94
C ALA A 83 -14.30 -20.61 -8.55
N ILE A 84 -14.60 -19.79 -7.54
CA ILE A 84 -14.19 -20.04 -6.14
C ILE A 84 -14.89 -21.28 -5.58
N LYS A 85 -16.18 -21.44 -5.84
CA LYS A 85 -16.95 -22.60 -5.39
C LYS A 85 -16.40 -23.89 -6.00
N LYS A 86 -16.12 -23.89 -7.31
CA LYS A 86 -15.51 -25.01 -8.02
C LYS A 86 -14.13 -25.36 -7.48
N ALA A 87 -13.30 -24.37 -7.17
CA ALA A 87 -11.98 -24.60 -6.58
C ALA A 87 -12.08 -25.26 -5.19
N ASN A 88 -13.02 -24.84 -4.35
CA ASN A 88 -13.24 -25.43 -3.03
C ASN A 88 -13.80 -26.86 -3.11
N GLU A 89 -14.70 -27.15 -4.06
CA GLU A 89 -15.19 -28.52 -4.29
C GLU A 89 -14.07 -29.46 -4.74
N MET A 90 -13.16 -29.01 -5.61
CA MET A 90 -12.00 -29.80 -6.04
C MET A 90 -11.01 -30.08 -4.91
N LEU A 91 -10.82 -29.12 -4.00
CA LEU A 91 -9.99 -29.32 -2.81
C LEU A 91 -10.59 -30.36 -1.86
N ASN A 92 -11.90 -30.27 -1.59
CA ASN A 92 -12.58 -31.21 -0.71
C ASN A 92 -12.59 -32.63 -1.30
N HIS A 93 -12.81 -32.76 -2.62
CA HIS A 93 -12.74 -34.05 -3.30
C HIS A 93 -11.30 -34.64 -3.30
N SER A 94 -10.28 -33.80 -3.28
CA SER A 94 -8.87 -34.26 -3.19
C SER A 94 -8.53 -34.76 -1.78
N ILE A 95 -9.25 -34.31 -0.75
CA ILE A 95 -9.08 -34.77 0.64
C ILE A 95 -9.85 -36.08 0.86
N GLU A 96 -11.04 -36.24 0.28
CA GLU A 96 -11.82 -37.49 0.37
C GLU A 96 -11.21 -38.64 -0.44
N GLY A 97 -10.53 -38.35 -1.56
CA GLY A 97 -9.85 -39.37 -2.38
C GLY A 97 -8.47 -39.80 -1.86
N GLY A 98 -8.02 -39.29 -0.71
CA GLY A 98 -6.71 -39.53 -0.11
C GLY A 98 -6.68 -40.50 1.08
N MET A 99 -7.78 -41.23 1.34
CA MET A 99 -7.86 -42.32 2.33
C MET A 99 -8.10 -43.67 1.66
#